data_AF-A0A538NXZ7-F1
#
_entry.id   AF-A0A538NXZ7-F1
#
_cell.length_a   1.000
_cell.length_b   1.000
_cell.length_c   1.000
_cell.angle_alpha   90.00
_cell.angle_beta   90.00
_cell.angle_gamma   90.00
#
_symmetry.space_group_name_H-M   'P 1'
#
loop_
_entity.id
_entity.type
_entity.pdbx_description
1 polymer ?
#
loop_
_entity_poly.entity_id
_entity_poly.type
_entity_poly.pdbx_seq_one_letter_code
_entity_poly.pdbx_strand_id
1 'polypeptide(L)'
;MVQSTSSGYFWVVAQATGFVQGIVALQVTILYQSQTYPPTDTTHLNQDCTIITNGSNYLKVYIGGAVVVNRKDLNLNMASPFNAYLEPQSTSATSMHFGTYTNYYSTFGENVTVSNAPPGGTVQLVDTSNTVLATAPITSTGTAVLPVGKYHLPLTASVNVCDSANNLVASTSGPITIWGGNTYTASPTTTPSSTCSPSPAGQSKINVNTVNSVGVPLSGMFTTLWQNGVQIASCFSPCGFTVTNGQTYQVAVADFGMETFSHWSDGTTTRFHTVSVPALSTTITLTAVYSP
;
A
#
# COMPACT_ATOMS: atom_id res chain seq x y z
N MET A 1 7.09 9.73 -18.73
CA MET A 1 6.98 9.45 -20.18
C MET A 1 7.92 8.31 -20.55
N VAL A 2 7.63 7.61 -21.65
CA VAL A 2 8.58 6.65 -22.24
C VAL A 2 9.54 7.44 -23.13
N GLN A 3 10.84 7.28 -22.92
CA GLN A 3 11.88 7.89 -23.74
C GLN A 3 12.41 6.85 -24.75
N SER A 4 12.59 7.28 -26.01
CA SER A 4 13.23 6.50 -27.06
C SER A 4 14.60 7.07 -27.38
N THR A 5 15.60 6.19 -27.51
CA THR A 5 16.95 6.50 -27.95
C THR A 5 17.39 5.52 -29.04
N SER A 6 18.49 5.79 -29.70
CA SER A 6 19.11 4.86 -30.66
C SER A 6 19.48 3.50 -30.06
N SER A 7 19.56 3.40 -28.73
CA SER A 7 19.96 2.18 -28.00
C SER A 7 18.82 1.53 -27.21
N GLY A 8 17.58 2.03 -27.30
CA GLY A 8 16.40 1.39 -26.72
C GLY A 8 15.42 2.35 -26.04
N TYR A 9 14.50 1.79 -25.25
CA TYR A 9 13.35 2.47 -24.65
C TYR A 9 13.32 2.28 -23.13
N PHE A 10 12.91 3.31 -22.39
CA PHE A 10 12.79 3.25 -20.94
C PHE A 10 11.80 4.28 -20.40
N TRP A 11 11.27 4.05 -19.20
CA TRP A 11 10.48 5.05 -18.47
C TRP A 11 11.36 6.11 -17.81
N VAL A 12 10.92 7.36 -17.94
CA VAL A 12 11.50 8.52 -17.27
C VAL A 12 10.40 9.34 -16.60
N VAL A 13 10.66 9.77 -15.38
CA VAL A 13 9.94 10.88 -14.75
C VAL A 13 10.93 12.04 -14.63
N ALA A 14 10.58 13.17 -15.21
CA ALA A 14 11.42 14.35 -15.19
C ALA A 14 10.60 15.59 -14.82
N GLN A 15 11.25 16.54 -14.15
CA GLN A 15 10.75 17.89 -13.98
C GLN A 15 11.47 18.80 -14.96
N ALA A 16 10.72 19.50 -15.79
CA ALA A 16 11.26 20.47 -16.75
C ALA A 16 10.86 21.89 -16.32
N THR A 17 11.81 22.83 -16.37
CA THR A 17 11.57 24.26 -16.17
C THR A 17 12.12 25.05 -17.36
N GLY A 18 11.38 26.07 -17.82
CA GLY A 18 11.73 26.84 -19.01
C GLY A 18 10.81 28.06 -19.23
N PHE A 19 11.23 28.98 -20.10
CA PHE A 19 10.48 30.21 -20.40
C PHE A 19 9.46 30.00 -21.52
N VAL A 20 8.26 30.57 -21.36
CA VAL A 20 7.15 30.47 -22.33
C VAL A 20 7.27 31.55 -23.40
N GLN A 21 8.34 31.51 -24.20
CA GLN A 21 8.51 32.24 -25.46
C GLN A 21 9.35 31.34 -26.40
N GLY A 22 8.74 30.26 -26.91
CA GLY A 22 9.39 29.37 -27.90
C GLY A 22 10.00 28.07 -27.35
N ILE A 23 9.17 27.22 -26.71
CA ILE A 23 9.27 25.75 -26.63
C ILE A 23 10.69 25.14 -26.45
N VAL A 24 11.43 25.56 -25.42
CA VAL A 24 12.56 24.78 -24.90
C VAL A 24 12.57 24.79 -23.37
N ALA A 25 12.58 23.60 -22.77
CA ALA A 25 12.91 23.47 -21.35
C ALA A 25 14.38 23.86 -21.17
N LEU A 26 14.64 24.89 -20.37
CA LEU A 26 16.00 25.38 -20.09
C LEU A 26 16.74 24.45 -19.13
N GLN A 27 15.99 23.71 -18.31
CA GLN A 27 16.53 22.75 -17.37
C GLN A 27 15.60 21.55 -17.21
N VAL A 28 16.15 20.35 -17.33
CA VAL A 28 15.45 19.08 -17.09
C VAL A 28 16.14 18.35 -15.96
N THR A 29 15.40 18.07 -14.89
CA THR A 29 15.86 17.28 -13.75
C THR A 29 15.19 15.90 -13.82
N ILE A 30 16.00 14.85 -13.98
CA ILE A 30 15.52 13.47 -13.95
C ILE A 30 15.23 13.08 -12.50
N LEU A 31 13.98 12.72 -12.22
CA LEU A 31 13.52 12.28 -10.90
C LEU A 31 13.52 10.74 -10.78
N TYR A 32 13.31 10.05 -11.90
CA TYR A 32 13.35 8.60 -11.97
C TYR A 32 13.69 8.15 -13.39
N GLN A 33 14.46 7.08 -13.49
CA GLN A 33 14.76 6.36 -14.72
C GLN A 33 14.69 4.86 -14.44
N SER A 34 13.88 4.14 -15.22
CA SER A 34 13.66 2.70 -14.99
C SER A 34 14.91 1.82 -15.18
N GLN A 35 15.86 2.27 -16.00
CA GLN A 35 17.11 1.57 -16.30
C GLN A 35 18.22 2.55 -16.60
N THR A 36 19.46 2.22 -16.26
CA THR A 36 20.64 2.98 -16.70
C THR A 36 20.82 2.88 -18.21
N TYR A 37 21.41 3.91 -18.82
CA TYR A 37 21.77 3.86 -20.23
C TYR A 37 23.07 3.07 -20.45
N PRO A 38 23.17 2.20 -21.48
CA PRO A 38 22.11 1.83 -22.43
C PRO A 38 21.10 0.85 -21.81
N PRO A 39 19.80 0.96 -22.13
CA PRO A 39 18.78 0.05 -21.61
C PRO A 39 18.96 -1.36 -22.18
N THR A 40 18.85 -2.38 -21.33
CA THR A 40 19.02 -3.80 -21.71
C THR A 40 17.74 -4.62 -21.59
N ASP A 41 16.72 -4.08 -20.93
CA ASP A 41 15.43 -4.75 -20.69
C ASP A 41 14.28 -3.99 -21.38
N THR A 42 13.47 -4.69 -22.16
CA THR A 42 12.32 -4.11 -22.87
C THR A 42 10.97 -4.55 -22.30
N THR A 43 10.97 -5.40 -21.27
CA THR A 43 9.76 -5.97 -20.65
C THR A 43 8.93 -4.94 -19.87
N HIS A 44 9.51 -3.79 -19.54
CA HIS A 44 8.88 -2.73 -18.74
C HIS A 44 7.99 -1.75 -19.51
N LEU A 45 7.88 -1.88 -20.84
CA LEU A 45 7.28 -0.83 -21.68
C LEU A 45 5.75 -0.78 -21.66
N ASN A 46 5.09 -1.86 -21.24
CA ASN A 46 3.63 -1.98 -21.19
C ASN A 46 3.10 -1.88 -19.75
N GLN A 47 3.49 -0.82 -19.04
CA GLN A 47 3.09 -0.61 -17.64
C GLN A 47 2.16 0.59 -17.50
N ASP A 48 1.19 0.47 -16.58
CA ASP A 48 0.35 1.59 -16.18
C ASP A 48 1.20 2.70 -15.56
N CYS A 49 0.85 3.95 -15.87
CA CYS A 49 1.48 5.14 -15.31
C CYS A 49 0.41 6.02 -14.66
N THR A 50 0.53 6.24 -13.35
CA THR A 50 -0.33 7.18 -12.63
C THR A 50 0.49 8.33 -12.11
N ILE A 51 0.09 9.56 -12.45
CA ILE A 51 0.72 10.79 -11.97
C ILE A 51 -0.26 11.50 -11.02
N ILE A 52 0.20 11.84 -9.83
CA ILE A 52 -0.58 12.54 -8.82
C ILE A 52 0.18 13.79 -8.42
N THR A 53 -0.49 14.93 -8.49
CA THR A 53 0.10 16.20 -8.15
C THR A 53 -0.95 17.17 -7.59
N ASN A 54 -0.51 18.10 -6.74
CA ASN A 54 -1.29 19.28 -6.36
C ASN A 54 -0.91 20.52 -7.18
N GLY A 55 -0.05 20.37 -8.19
CA GLY A 55 0.47 21.43 -9.04
C GLY A 55 1.46 22.40 -8.38
N SER A 56 1.66 22.32 -7.07
CA SER A 56 2.56 23.23 -6.33
C SER A 56 3.87 22.54 -5.97
N ASN A 57 3.83 21.56 -5.07
CA ASN A 57 5.04 20.95 -4.50
C ASN A 57 5.00 19.42 -4.41
N TYR A 58 3.84 18.84 -4.65
CA TYR A 58 3.63 17.41 -4.51
C TYR A 58 3.64 16.73 -5.87
N LEU A 59 4.47 15.70 -6.00
CA LEU A 59 4.47 14.78 -7.13
C LEU A 59 4.66 13.36 -6.60
N LYS A 60 3.68 12.50 -6.90
CA LYS A 60 3.81 11.06 -6.75
C LYS A 60 3.56 10.41 -8.10
N VAL A 61 4.40 9.44 -8.47
CA VAL A 61 4.26 8.69 -9.71
C VAL A 61 4.33 7.21 -9.42
N TYR A 62 3.36 6.47 -9.96
CA TYR A 62 3.36 5.02 -10.02
C TYR A 62 3.70 4.57 -11.44
N ILE A 63 4.55 3.54 -11.56
CA ILE A 63 4.81 2.82 -12.81
C ILE A 63 4.60 1.33 -12.49
N GLY A 64 3.66 0.68 -13.18
CA GLY A 64 3.27 -0.70 -12.90
C GLY A 64 2.72 -0.90 -11.48
N GLY A 65 2.10 0.13 -10.90
CA GLY A 65 1.61 0.13 -9.52
C GLY A 65 2.67 0.30 -8.43
N ALA A 66 3.97 0.34 -8.79
CA ALA A 66 5.05 0.63 -7.86
C ALA A 66 5.32 2.14 -7.78
N VAL A 67 5.53 2.67 -6.57
CA VAL A 67 5.91 4.08 -6.38
C VAL A 67 7.34 4.28 -6.88
N VAL A 68 7.53 5.12 -7.90
CA VAL A 68 8.86 5.44 -8.44
C VAL A 68 9.31 6.86 -8.12
N VAL A 69 8.35 7.77 -7.84
CA VAL A 69 8.60 9.11 -7.35
C VAL A 69 7.58 9.42 -6.25
N ASN A 70 8.03 10.01 -5.15
CA ASN A 70 7.17 10.51 -4.07
C ASN A 70 7.86 11.69 -3.38
N ARG A 71 7.56 12.91 -3.86
CA ARG A 71 8.20 14.16 -3.43
C ARG A 71 7.15 15.17 -3.00
N LYS A 72 7.47 15.94 -1.96
CA LYS A 72 6.59 16.98 -1.36
C LYS A 72 7.25 18.37 -1.32
N ASP A 73 8.41 18.48 -1.95
CA ASP A 73 9.36 19.59 -1.87
C ASP A 73 9.76 20.09 -3.27
N LEU A 74 9.03 19.68 -4.31
CA LEU A 74 9.27 20.19 -5.66
C LEU A 74 8.71 21.61 -5.80
N ASN A 75 9.16 22.31 -6.83
CA ASN A 75 8.57 23.58 -7.26
C ASN A 75 7.95 23.39 -8.65
N LEU A 76 6.71 22.94 -8.70
CA LEU A 76 6.04 22.52 -9.93
C LEU A 76 5.44 23.69 -10.71
N ASN A 77 4.97 24.75 -10.03
CA ASN A 77 4.37 25.94 -10.63
C ASN A 77 3.27 25.65 -11.67
N MET A 78 2.52 24.57 -11.47
CA MET A 78 1.40 24.22 -12.33
C MET A 78 0.13 24.83 -11.73
N ALA A 79 -0.36 25.90 -12.33
CA ALA A 79 -1.65 26.48 -11.94
C ALA A 79 -2.81 25.57 -12.40
N SER A 80 -3.87 25.54 -11.61
CA SER A 80 -5.14 24.93 -12.03
C SER A 80 -5.79 25.79 -13.13
N PRO A 81 -6.45 25.21 -14.15
CA PRO A 81 -6.67 23.78 -14.37
C PRO A 81 -5.42 23.05 -14.84
N PHE A 82 -5.20 21.84 -14.31
CA PHE A 82 -4.08 21.01 -14.73
C PHE A 82 -4.33 20.44 -16.12
N ASN A 83 -3.42 20.76 -17.03
CA ASN A 83 -3.43 20.23 -18.40
C ASN A 83 -2.42 19.10 -18.51
N ALA A 84 -2.80 18.03 -19.18
CA ALA A 84 -1.91 16.94 -19.54
C ALA A 84 -1.84 16.83 -21.07
N TYR A 85 -0.61 16.75 -21.58
CA TYR A 85 -0.32 16.61 -23.00
C TYR A 85 0.39 15.28 -23.22
N LEU A 86 0.00 14.58 -24.28
CA LEU A 86 0.69 13.39 -24.75
C LEU A 86 1.54 13.80 -25.95
N GLU A 87 2.85 13.90 -25.73
CA GLU A 87 3.80 14.30 -26.76
C GLU A 87 4.74 13.14 -27.10
N PRO A 88 4.81 12.71 -28.38
CA PRO A 88 5.90 11.87 -28.83
C PRO A 88 7.16 12.73 -29.01
N GLN A 89 8.20 12.45 -28.22
CA GLN A 89 9.52 13.06 -28.38
C GLN A 89 10.53 11.97 -28.74
N SER A 90 11.25 12.13 -29.87
CA SER A 90 12.34 11.24 -30.29
C SER A 90 13.54 12.07 -30.71
N THR A 91 14.74 11.60 -30.37
CA THR A 91 16.01 12.14 -30.87
C THR A 91 16.47 11.45 -32.14
N SER A 92 15.73 10.44 -32.62
CA SER A 92 16.02 9.71 -33.86
C SER A 92 15.24 10.30 -35.03
N ALA A 93 15.97 10.75 -36.05
CA ALA A 93 15.38 11.19 -37.33
C ALA A 93 15.18 10.03 -38.32
N THR A 94 15.59 8.80 -37.97
CA THR A 94 15.70 7.69 -38.94
C THR A 94 14.44 6.85 -39.08
N SER A 95 13.48 6.98 -38.16
CA SER A 95 12.24 6.19 -38.17
C SER A 95 11.10 6.89 -37.43
N MET A 96 9.88 6.73 -37.92
CA MET A 96 8.67 7.16 -37.21
C MET A 96 8.45 6.25 -35.99
N HIS A 97 8.29 6.87 -34.82
CA HIS A 97 7.87 6.18 -33.60
C HIS A 97 6.40 6.47 -33.32
N PHE A 98 5.64 5.44 -32.95
CA PHE A 98 4.24 5.58 -32.53
C PHE A 98 4.00 4.73 -31.29
N GLY A 99 2.98 5.10 -30.53
CA GLY A 99 2.50 4.35 -29.37
C GLY A 99 1.00 4.54 -29.23
N THR A 100 0.32 3.57 -28.65
CA THR A 100 -1.10 3.65 -28.34
C THR A 100 -1.28 3.86 -26.85
N TYR A 101 -1.99 4.93 -26.48
CA TYR A 101 -2.40 5.16 -25.10
C TYR A 101 -3.84 4.69 -24.94
N THR A 102 -4.06 3.71 -24.09
CA THR A 102 -5.39 3.23 -23.70
C THR A 102 -5.69 3.65 -22.27
N ASN A 103 -6.97 3.74 -21.91
CA ASN A 103 -7.42 3.99 -20.53
C ASN A 103 -6.90 5.31 -19.92
N TYR A 104 -6.97 6.39 -20.70
CA TYR A 104 -6.67 7.74 -20.21
C TYR A 104 -7.85 8.30 -19.41
N TYR A 105 -7.60 8.67 -18.16
CA TYR A 105 -8.58 9.32 -17.28
C TYR A 105 -7.88 10.30 -16.32
N SER A 106 -8.66 11.22 -15.75
CA SER A 106 -8.24 12.10 -14.67
C SER A 106 -9.22 11.99 -13.50
N THR A 107 -8.72 12.01 -12.27
CA THR A 107 -9.51 11.83 -11.05
C THR A 107 -9.27 12.98 -10.09
N PHE A 108 -10.20 13.19 -9.14
CA PHE A 108 -10.09 14.29 -8.17
C PHE A 108 -9.03 14.07 -7.09
N GLY A 109 -8.51 12.86 -6.94
CA GLY A 109 -7.45 12.54 -5.99
C GLY A 109 -6.94 11.11 -6.11
N GLU A 110 -6.02 10.72 -5.22
CA GLU A 110 -5.42 9.37 -5.19
C GLU A 110 -6.09 8.42 -4.18
N ASN A 111 -7.00 8.94 -3.37
CA ASN A 111 -7.60 8.20 -2.26
C ASN A 111 -9.13 8.15 -2.38
N VAL A 112 -9.71 7.09 -1.85
CA VAL A 112 -11.13 7.04 -1.49
C VAL A 112 -11.25 7.40 -0.02
N THR A 113 -12.21 8.25 0.32
CA THR A 113 -12.45 8.64 1.72
C THR A 113 -13.79 8.11 2.18
N VAL A 114 -13.83 7.46 3.34
CA VAL A 114 -15.07 7.06 4.01
C VAL A 114 -15.17 7.79 5.34
N SER A 115 -16.32 8.41 5.60
CA SER A 115 -16.63 9.15 6.82
C SER A 115 -17.75 8.49 7.62
N ASN A 116 -17.98 8.94 8.86
CA ASN A 116 -19.02 8.43 9.77
C ASN A 116 -18.91 6.92 10.07
N ALA A 117 -17.69 6.37 10.04
CA ALA A 117 -17.42 4.97 10.32
C ALA A 117 -17.03 4.77 11.81
N PRO A 118 -17.26 3.60 12.42
CA PRO A 118 -16.96 3.38 13.84
C PRO A 118 -15.44 3.44 14.11
N PRO A 119 -14.96 4.32 15.02
CA PRO A 119 -13.55 4.43 15.35
C PRO A 119 -12.90 3.11 15.78
N GLY A 120 -11.64 2.91 15.38
CA GLY A 120 -10.87 1.70 15.71
C GLY A 120 -11.18 0.49 14.84
N GLY A 121 -12.18 0.58 13.96
CA GLY A 121 -12.46 -0.42 12.93
C GLY A 121 -11.63 -0.23 11.65
N THR A 122 -12.10 -0.81 10.55
CA THR A 122 -11.45 -0.70 9.24
C THR A 122 -12.47 -0.48 8.12
N VAL A 123 -12.01 0.07 7.00
CA VAL A 123 -12.75 0.07 5.74
C VAL A 123 -11.98 -0.77 4.73
N GLN A 124 -12.69 -1.55 3.92
CA GLN A 124 -12.14 -2.43 2.90
C GLN A 124 -12.81 -2.16 1.55
N LEU A 125 -12.03 -2.12 0.47
CA LEU A 125 -12.54 -2.27 -0.90
C LEU A 125 -12.41 -3.73 -1.30
N VAL A 126 -13.53 -4.40 -1.59
CA VAL A 126 -13.56 -5.84 -1.89
C VAL A 126 -14.10 -6.05 -3.30
N ASP A 127 -13.34 -6.72 -4.15
CA ASP A 127 -13.77 -6.98 -5.53
C ASP A 127 -14.83 -8.10 -5.62
N THR A 128 -15.27 -8.38 -6.85
CA THR A 128 -16.26 -9.42 -7.16
C THR A 128 -15.79 -10.84 -6.84
N SER A 129 -14.48 -11.05 -6.67
CA SER A 129 -13.87 -12.33 -6.32
C SER A 129 -13.62 -12.45 -4.80
N ASN A 130 -14.18 -11.54 -4.00
CA ASN A 130 -13.95 -11.41 -2.55
C ASN A 130 -12.50 -11.08 -2.17
N THR A 131 -11.73 -10.50 -3.09
CA THR A 131 -10.35 -10.07 -2.84
C THR A 131 -10.35 -8.64 -2.33
N VAL A 132 -9.70 -8.40 -1.19
CA VAL A 132 -9.57 -7.06 -0.61
C VAL A 132 -8.51 -6.28 -1.38
N LEU A 133 -8.92 -5.33 -2.22
CA LEU A 133 -8.05 -4.48 -3.00
C LEU A 133 -7.36 -3.42 -2.13
N ALA A 134 -8.09 -2.77 -1.24
CA ALA A 134 -7.52 -1.74 -0.37
C ALA A 134 -8.15 -1.83 1.03
N THR A 135 -7.38 -1.45 2.04
CA THR A 135 -7.86 -1.34 3.41
C THR A 135 -7.32 -0.06 4.04
N ALA A 136 -8.06 0.52 4.99
CA ALA A 136 -7.56 1.57 5.85
C ALA A 136 -8.19 1.49 7.24
N PRO A 137 -7.42 1.80 8.30
CA PRO A 137 -7.97 1.95 9.63
C PRO A 137 -8.90 3.16 9.71
N ILE A 138 -9.93 3.08 10.56
CA ILE A 138 -10.82 4.19 10.86
C ILE A 138 -10.23 4.99 12.04
N THR A 139 -9.98 6.27 11.82
CA THR A 139 -9.43 7.18 12.83
C THR A 139 -10.42 7.43 13.99
N SER A 140 -9.96 8.07 15.06
CA SER A 140 -10.81 8.54 16.17
C SER A 140 -11.94 9.48 15.72
N THR A 141 -11.79 10.14 14.57
CA THR A 141 -12.81 11.02 13.99
C THR A 141 -13.81 10.29 13.08
N GLY A 142 -13.72 8.95 12.99
CA GLY A 142 -14.61 8.15 12.14
C GLY A 142 -14.30 8.24 10.65
N THR A 143 -13.06 8.58 10.28
CA THR A 143 -12.63 8.73 8.89
C THR A 143 -11.63 7.64 8.51
N ALA A 144 -11.79 7.04 7.34
CA ALA A 144 -10.82 6.15 6.73
C ALA A 144 -10.43 6.67 5.33
N VAL A 145 -9.15 6.56 4.99
CA VAL A 145 -8.59 7.04 3.71
C VAL A 145 -7.87 5.89 3.03
N LEU A 146 -8.45 5.38 1.94
CA LEU A 146 -7.96 4.20 1.22
C LEU A 146 -7.17 4.64 -0.01
N PRO A 147 -5.86 4.33 -0.10
CA PRO A 147 -5.06 4.68 -1.27
C PRO A 147 -5.42 3.78 -2.45
N VAL A 148 -5.93 4.39 -3.52
CA VAL A 148 -6.32 3.68 -4.76
C VAL A 148 -5.52 4.11 -5.99
N GLY A 149 -4.74 5.19 -5.90
CA GLY A 149 -3.96 5.73 -7.03
C GLY A 149 -2.91 4.79 -7.63
N LYS A 150 -2.58 3.69 -6.95
CA LYS A 150 -1.68 2.64 -7.47
C LYS A 150 -2.35 1.67 -8.44
N TYR A 151 -3.68 1.68 -8.52
CA TYR A 151 -4.44 0.75 -9.35
C TYR A 151 -4.81 1.35 -10.70
N HIS A 152 -5.09 0.45 -11.64
CA HIS A 152 -5.87 0.75 -12.83
C HIS A 152 -7.30 1.14 -12.43
N LEU A 153 -7.76 2.34 -12.83
CA LEU A 153 -9.08 2.85 -12.48
C LEU A 153 -10.04 2.84 -13.70
N PRO A 154 -11.36 2.72 -13.45
CA PRO A 154 -11.99 2.58 -12.15
C PRO A 154 -11.83 1.18 -11.56
N LEU A 155 -11.84 1.08 -10.23
CA LEU A 155 -12.04 -0.20 -9.55
C LEU A 155 -13.52 -0.58 -9.60
N THR A 156 -13.80 -1.88 -9.63
CA THR A 156 -15.15 -2.43 -9.38
C THR A 156 -15.11 -3.20 -8.07
N ALA A 157 -15.64 -2.61 -7.01
CA ALA A 157 -15.54 -3.18 -5.66
C ALA A 157 -16.68 -2.71 -4.75
N SER A 158 -17.00 -3.50 -3.72
CA SER A 158 -17.85 -3.11 -2.61
C SER A 158 -17.03 -2.33 -1.57
N VAL A 159 -17.66 -1.35 -0.92
CA VAL A 159 -17.06 -0.62 0.21
C VAL A 159 -17.59 -1.22 1.50
N ASN A 160 -16.77 -2.00 2.21
CA ASN A 160 -17.13 -2.65 3.46
C ASN A 160 -16.57 -1.86 4.64
N VAL A 161 -17.39 -1.66 5.67
CA VAL A 161 -17.02 -1.01 6.92
C VAL A 161 -17.12 -2.03 8.05
N CYS A 162 -16.02 -2.20 8.75
CA CYS A 162 -15.87 -3.18 9.82
C CYS A 162 -15.62 -2.46 11.14
N ASP A 163 -16.20 -2.94 12.23
CA ASP A 163 -15.90 -2.45 13.57
C ASP A 163 -14.53 -2.94 14.07
N SER A 164 -14.16 -2.57 15.30
CA SER A 164 -12.89 -2.99 15.94
C SER A 164 -12.81 -4.49 16.24
N ALA A 165 -13.94 -5.19 16.26
CA ALA A 165 -14.04 -6.63 16.41
C ALA A 165 -14.11 -7.37 15.04
N ASN A 166 -13.92 -6.65 13.93
CA ASN A 166 -13.96 -7.14 12.55
C ASN A 166 -15.35 -7.62 12.08
N ASN A 167 -16.43 -7.15 12.72
CA ASN A 167 -17.78 -7.40 12.23
C ASN A 167 -18.13 -6.40 11.13
N LEU A 168 -18.78 -6.87 10.06
CA LEU A 168 -19.31 -6.01 9.00
C LEU A 168 -20.53 -5.25 9.54
N VAL A 169 -20.42 -3.92 9.57
CA VAL A 169 -21.45 -3.02 10.09
C VAL A 169 -22.04 -2.10 9.03
N ALA A 170 -21.39 -1.93 7.88
CA ALA A 170 -21.98 -1.31 6.70
C ALA A 170 -21.31 -1.84 5.44
N SER A 171 -22.06 -1.89 4.34
CA SER A 171 -21.54 -2.22 3.02
C SER A 171 -22.37 -1.52 1.94
N THR A 172 -21.78 -1.35 0.76
CA THR A 172 -22.57 -1.06 -0.44
C THR A 172 -23.48 -2.25 -0.77
N SER A 173 -24.59 -2.02 -1.48
CA SER A 173 -25.53 -3.11 -1.88
C SER A 173 -24.93 -4.12 -2.86
N GLY A 174 -23.77 -3.80 -3.43
CA GLY A 174 -22.96 -4.63 -4.30
C GLY A 174 -21.71 -3.87 -4.75
N PRO A 175 -20.92 -4.46 -5.67
CA PRO A 175 -19.77 -3.80 -6.26
C PRO A 175 -20.18 -2.55 -7.03
N ILE A 176 -19.47 -1.46 -6.79
CA ILE A 176 -19.66 -0.16 -7.46
C ILE A 176 -18.38 0.27 -8.17
N THR A 177 -18.52 1.22 -9.10
CA THR A 177 -17.39 1.88 -9.75
C THR A 177 -16.73 2.86 -8.78
N ILE A 178 -15.43 2.72 -8.55
CA ILE A 178 -14.67 3.53 -7.59
C ILE A 178 -13.52 4.23 -8.30
N TRP A 179 -13.45 5.54 -8.12
CA TRP A 179 -12.39 6.42 -8.59
C TRP A 179 -11.62 7.04 -7.43
N GLY A 180 -10.39 7.45 -7.69
CA GLY A 180 -9.64 8.30 -6.77
C GLY A 180 -10.34 9.65 -6.55
N GLY A 181 -10.44 10.09 -5.30
CA GLY A 181 -11.19 11.27 -4.87
C GLY A 181 -12.66 11.00 -4.56
N ASN A 182 -13.18 9.77 -4.75
CA ASN A 182 -14.54 9.45 -4.28
C ASN A 182 -14.64 9.53 -2.76
N THR A 183 -15.79 10.02 -2.29
CA THR A 183 -16.12 10.12 -0.88
C THR A 183 -17.41 9.37 -0.60
N TYR A 184 -17.43 8.62 0.50
CA TYR A 184 -18.59 7.89 0.98
C TYR A 184 -18.84 8.22 2.46
N THR A 185 -20.09 8.04 2.88
CA THR A 185 -20.50 8.21 4.28
C THR A 185 -21.12 6.90 4.74
N ALA A 186 -20.53 6.29 5.76
CA ALA A 186 -21.03 5.05 6.32
C ALA A 186 -22.34 5.30 7.09
N SER A 187 -23.23 4.31 7.07
CA SER A 187 -24.43 4.24 7.92
C SER A 187 -24.41 2.91 8.69
N PRO A 188 -23.61 2.81 9.77
CA PRO A 188 -23.38 1.54 10.47
C PRO A 188 -24.65 1.03 11.15
N THR A 189 -24.92 -0.27 11.04
CA THR A 189 -25.99 -0.93 11.78
C THR A 189 -25.49 -1.43 13.14
N THR A 190 -26.38 -1.45 14.14
CA THR A 190 -26.07 -1.97 15.49
C THR A 190 -26.09 -3.49 15.58
N THR A 191 -26.62 -4.17 14.55
CA THR A 191 -26.64 -5.63 14.46
C THR A 191 -25.68 -6.05 13.35
N PRO A 192 -24.57 -6.75 13.67
CA PRO A 192 -23.64 -7.20 12.65
C PRO A 192 -24.24 -8.34 11.83
N SER A 193 -24.07 -8.28 10.52
CA SER A 193 -24.66 -9.26 9.59
C SER A 193 -23.71 -10.41 9.24
N SER A 194 -22.40 -10.19 9.38
CA SER A 194 -21.32 -11.12 9.03
C SER A 194 -19.97 -10.57 9.49
N THR A 195 -18.88 -11.33 9.32
CA THR A 195 -17.51 -10.84 9.50
C THR A 195 -16.98 -10.27 8.19
N CYS A 196 -16.15 -9.23 8.24
CA CYS A 196 -15.44 -8.75 7.05
C CYS A 196 -14.48 -9.82 6.51
N SER A 197 -14.27 -9.83 5.18
CA SER A 197 -13.26 -10.66 4.53
C SER A 197 -11.87 -10.36 5.12
N PRO A 198 -10.96 -11.34 5.20
CA PRO A 198 -9.68 -11.13 5.85
C PRO A 198 -8.86 -10.05 5.13
N SER A 199 -7.95 -9.45 5.90
CA SER A 199 -6.87 -8.51 5.55
C SER A 199 -6.48 -8.44 4.05
N PRO A 200 -6.10 -7.24 3.53
CA PRO A 200 -5.78 -6.95 2.13
C PRO A 200 -5.13 -8.12 1.36
N ALA A 201 -5.49 -8.25 0.09
CA ALA A 201 -4.95 -9.26 -0.81
C ALA A 201 -3.44 -9.40 -0.64
N GLY A 202 -2.99 -10.61 -0.29
CA GLY A 202 -1.58 -10.89 -0.10
C GLY A 202 -1.01 -10.47 1.26
N GLN A 203 -1.81 -10.17 2.29
CA GLN A 203 -1.32 -9.89 3.64
C GLN A 203 -2.12 -10.58 4.75
N SER A 204 -1.40 -11.05 5.78
CA SER A 204 -1.91 -11.69 6.99
C SER A 204 -1.51 -10.89 8.23
N LYS A 205 -2.10 -11.23 9.38
CA LYS A 205 -1.63 -10.73 10.69
C LYS A 205 -0.98 -11.83 11.52
N ILE A 206 0.08 -11.48 12.23
CA ILE A 206 0.66 -12.31 13.30
C ILE A 206 0.43 -11.58 14.62
N ASN A 207 -0.47 -12.08 15.45
CA ASN A 207 -0.69 -11.60 16.81
C ASN A 207 0.25 -12.33 17.77
N VAL A 208 0.83 -11.61 18.72
CA VAL A 208 1.75 -12.13 19.72
C VAL A 208 1.21 -11.81 21.10
N ASN A 209 0.91 -12.86 21.87
CA ASN A 209 0.54 -12.80 23.27
C ASN A 209 1.71 -13.32 24.12
N THR A 210 1.72 -12.93 25.40
CA THR A 210 2.69 -13.43 26.37
C THR A 210 2.00 -13.85 27.65
N VAL A 211 2.45 -14.95 28.24
CA VAL A 211 1.97 -15.49 29.51
C VAL A 211 3.16 -15.96 30.36
N ASN A 212 3.01 -16.02 31.68
CA ASN A 212 3.95 -16.73 32.53
C ASN A 212 3.67 -18.25 32.52
N SER A 213 4.50 -19.02 33.24
CA SER A 213 4.44 -20.49 33.28
C SER A 213 3.16 -21.07 33.89
N VAL A 214 2.37 -20.24 34.58
CA VAL A 214 1.05 -20.61 35.13
C VAL A 214 -0.11 -20.07 34.26
N GLY A 215 0.18 -19.51 33.09
CA GLY A 215 -0.81 -19.06 32.11
C GLY A 215 -1.39 -17.66 32.36
N VAL A 216 -0.84 -16.89 33.30
CA VAL A 216 -1.28 -15.51 33.55
C VAL A 216 -0.74 -14.60 32.44
N PRO A 217 -1.58 -13.76 31.80
CA PRO A 217 -1.13 -12.82 30.78
C PRO A 217 -0.08 -11.84 31.29
N LEU A 218 1.01 -11.71 30.54
CA LEU A 218 2.02 -10.67 30.70
C LEU A 218 1.81 -9.62 29.62
N SER A 219 1.97 -8.34 29.96
CA SER A 219 1.93 -7.22 29.01
C SER A 219 3.21 -6.42 29.11
N GLY A 220 3.63 -5.81 27.99
CA GLY A 220 4.84 -5.01 27.92
C GLY A 220 6.08 -5.78 27.50
N MET A 221 5.98 -7.03 27.04
CA MET A 221 7.16 -7.79 26.61
C MET A 221 7.59 -7.35 25.22
N PHE A 222 8.86 -6.96 25.08
CA PHE A 222 9.39 -6.48 23.81
C PHE A 222 9.43 -7.61 22.78
N THR A 223 8.79 -7.39 21.64
CA THR A 223 8.59 -8.36 20.56
C THR A 223 9.10 -7.76 19.25
N THR A 224 9.75 -8.57 18.43
CA THR A 224 10.38 -8.17 17.17
C THR A 224 9.96 -9.09 16.03
N LEU A 225 9.84 -8.52 14.83
CA LEU A 225 9.60 -9.23 13.58
C LEU A 225 10.83 -9.13 12.69
N TRP A 226 11.22 -10.27 12.14
CA TRP A 226 12.41 -10.42 11.31
C TRP A 226 12.05 -11.07 9.97
N GLN A 227 12.76 -10.67 8.92
CA GLN A 227 12.71 -11.31 7.62
C GLN A 227 14.12 -11.31 7.02
N ASN A 228 14.55 -12.45 6.49
CA ASN A 228 15.88 -12.62 5.88
C ASN A 228 17.04 -12.13 6.77
N GLY A 229 16.93 -12.35 8.08
CA GLY A 229 17.96 -11.97 9.06
C GLY A 229 17.97 -10.49 9.48
N VAL A 230 17.04 -9.66 8.99
CA VAL A 230 16.93 -8.24 9.35
C VAL A 230 15.66 -8.01 10.17
N GLN A 231 15.77 -7.23 11.25
CA GLN A 231 14.62 -6.78 12.03
C GLN A 231 13.86 -5.73 11.22
N ILE A 232 12.59 -5.99 10.93
CA ILE A 232 11.74 -5.13 10.10
C ILE A 232 10.65 -4.41 10.91
N ALA A 233 10.32 -4.90 12.11
CA ALA A 233 9.38 -4.25 13.01
C ALA A 233 9.59 -4.66 14.48
N SER A 234 8.98 -3.92 15.40
CA SER A 234 8.92 -4.25 16.83
C SER A 234 7.66 -3.69 17.49
N CYS A 235 7.23 -4.31 18.59
CA CYS A 235 6.10 -3.89 19.43
C CYS A 235 6.24 -4.41 20.86
N PHE A 236 5.32 -4.03 21.74
CA PHE A 236 5.21 -4.56 23.10
C PHE A 236 3.93 -5.39 23.23
N SER A 237 4.02 -6.58 23.82
CA SER A 237 2.89 -7.51 23.92
C SER A 237 1.75 -7.01 24.84
N PRO A 238 0.50 -7.42 24.61
CA PRO A 238 0.00 -8.08 23.41
C PRO A 238 0.06 -7.13 22.20
N CYS A 239 0.55 -7.63 21.06
CA CYS A 239 0.64 -6.83 19.84
C CYS A 239 0.46 -7.70 18.59
N GLY A 240 0.51 -7.09 17.40
CA GLY A 240 0.48 -7.84 16.16
C GLY A 240 1.19 -7.13 15.01
N PHE A 241 1.68 -7.94 14.06
CA PHE A 241 2.36 -7.51 12.86
C PHE A 241 1.52 -7.80 11.62
N THR A 242 1.52 -6.88 10.66
CA THR A 242 0.98 -7.15 9.32
C THR A 242 2.11 -7.65 8.43
N VAL A 243 1.90 -8.79 7.77
CA VAL A 243 2.93 -9.52 7.00
C VAL A 243 2.41 -9.91 5.62
N THR A 244 3.30 -10.08 4.65
CA THR A 244 2.93 -10.51 3.30
C THR A 244 2.68 -12.02 3.26
N ASN A 245 1.61 -12.44 2.59
CA ASN A 245 1.25 -13.84 2.37
C ASN A 245 2.30 -14.57 1.52
N GLY A 246 2.39 -15.88 1.71
CA GLY A 246 3.33 -16.74 0.98
C GLY A 246 4.79 -16.54 1.37
N GLN A 247 5.08 -15.69 2.36
CA GLN A 247 6.42 -15.42 2.84
C GLN A 247 6.65 -16.06 4.22
N THR A 248 7.93 -16.26 4.54
CA THR A 248 8.37 -16.72 5.86
C THR A 248 8.92 -15.55 6.66
N TYR A 249 8.53 -15.48 7.93
CA TYR A 249 9.00 -14.49 8.91
C TYR A 249 9.54 -15.19 10.16
N GLN A 250 10.25 -14.45 10.98
CA GLN A 250 10.59 -14.87 12.34
C GLN A 250 10.09 -13.86 13.36
N VAL A 251 9.45 -14.34 14.43
CA VAL A 251 9.04 -13.53 15.57
C VAL A 251 9.96 -13.87 16.74
N ALA A 252 10.52 -12.86 17.41
CA ALA A 252 11.32 -13.06 18.61
C ALA A 252 10.85 -12.16 19.74
N VAL A 253 10.99 -12.63 20.97
CA VAL A 253 10.61 -11.90 22.19
C VAL A 253 11.81 -11.77 23.14
N ALA A 254 11.86 -10.69 23.91
CA ALA A 254 12.94 -10.41 24.85
C ALA A 254 12.55 -10.74 26.30
N ASP A 255 13.55 -11.01 27.13
CA ASP A 255 13.37 -11.16 28.58
C ASP A 255 13.13 -9.79 29.22
N PHE A 256 12.39 -9.75 30.33
CA PHE A 256 12.09 -8.50 31.02
C PHE A 256 11.92 -8.73 32.54
N GLY A 257 12.70 -8.00 33.34
CA GLY A 257 12.69 -8.16 34.78
C GLY A 257 13.15 -9.58 35.18
N MET A 258 12.30 -10.28 35.93
CA MET A 258 12.54 -11.69 36.31
C MET A 258 12.01 -12.68 35.26
N GLU A 259 11.17 -12.23 34.32
CA GLU A 259 10.55 -13.13 33.36
C GLU A 259 11.50 -13.42 32.20
N THR A 260 11.90 -14.70 32.06
CA THR A 260 12.73 -15.20 30.96
C THR A 260 11.93 -16.06 29.99
N PHE A 261 12.16 -15.89 28.69
CA PHE A 261 11.48 -16.70 27.68
C PHE A 261 11.82 -18.18 27.87
N SER A 262 10.77 -19.00 28.01
CA SER A 262 10.90 -20.46 28.13
C SER A 262 10.68 -21.15 26.79
N HIS A 263 9.50 -20.95 26.21
CA HIS A 263 9.07 -21.58 24.95
C HIS A 263 7.87 -20.85 24.36
N TRP A 264 7.59 -21.11 23.09
CA TRP A 264 6.31 -20.78 22.46
C TRP A 264 5.28 -21.86 22.79
N SER A 265 3.99 -21.52 22.80
CA SER A 265 2.90 -22.44 23.20
C SER A 265 2.77 -23.72 22.36
N ASP A 266 3.44 -23.78 21.21
CA ASP A 266 3.55 -24.97 20.37
C ASP A 266 4.73 -25.90 20.74
N GLY A 267 5.45 -25.57 21.81
CA GLY A 267 6.61 -26.32 22.31
C GLY A 267 7.96 -25.86 21.74
N THR A 268 7.99 -24.88 20.84
CA THR A 268 9.24 -24.35 20.28
C THR A 268 10.05 -23.63 21.35
N THR A 269 11.26 -24.11 21.66
CA THR A 269 12.14 -23.52 22.68
C THR A 269 13.12 -22.48 22.12
N THR A 270 13.18 -22.32 20.80
CA THR A 270 13.99 -21.26 20.18
C THR A 270 13.27 -19.92 20.30
N ARG A 271 14.00 -18.89 20.76
CA ARG A 271 13.46 -17.53 20.93
C ARG A 271 12.91 -16.95 19.63
N PHE A 272 13.56 -17.23 18.51
CA PHE A 272 13.06 -16.91 17.17
C PHE A 272 12.11 -18.03 16.74
N HIS A 273 10.83 -17.70 16.61
CA HIS A 273 9.79 -18.57 16.09
C HIS A 273 9.61 -18.32 14.59
N THR A 274 9.71 -19.37 13.79
CA THR A 274 9.53 -19.24 12.34
C THR A 274 8.05 -19.38 11.97
N VAL A 275 7.51 -18.37 11.30
CA VAL A 275 6.12 -18.33 10.85
C VAL A 275 6.08 -18.41 9.33
N SER A 276 5.50 -19.50 8.81
CA SER A 276 5.17 -19.62 7.39
C SER A 276 3.79 -19.05 7.13
N VAL A 277 3.71 -17.90 6.45
CA VAL A 277 2.44 -17.23 6.20
C VAL A 277 1.77 -17.87 4.99
N PRO A 278 0.52 -18.36 5.10
CA PRO A 278 -0.19 -18.95 3.97
C PRO A 278 -0.36 -17.98 2.80
N ALA A 279 -0.63 -18.50 1.61
CA ALA A 279 -0.95 -17.68 0.44
C ALA A 279 -2.29 -16.93 0.61
N LEU A 280 -3.22 -17.52 1.38
CA LEU A 280 -4.51 -16.91 1.72
C LEU A 280 -4.38 -16.07 3.00
N SER A 281 -5.05 -14.91 3.01
CA SER A 281 -5.01 -13.99 4.14
C SER A 281 -5.62 -14.62 5.39
N THR A 282 -4.90 -14.57 6.50
CA THR A 282 -5.33 -15.15 7.77
C THR A 282 -4.80 -14.37 8.97
N THR A 283 -5.26 -14.74 10.17
CA THR A 283 -4.66 -14.31 11.44
C THR A 283 -3.96 -15.50 12.08
N ILE A 284 -2.66 -15.34 12.33
CA ILE A 284 -1.80 -16.29 13.03
C ILE A 284 -1.63 -15.77 14.45
N THR A 285 -1.79 -16.63 15.45
CA THR A 285 -1.59 -16.26 16.86
C THR A 285 -0.44 -17.06 17.44
N LEU A 286 0.55 -16.35 17.96
CA LEU A 286 1.65 -16.92 18.74
C LEU A 286 1.49 -16.53 20.22
N THR A 287 1.82 -17.45 21.11
CA THR A 287 1.89 -17.17 22.55
C THR A 287 3.27 -17.56 23.06
N ALA A 288 4.04 -16.60 23.58
CA ALA A 288 5.29 -16.89 24.27
C ALA A 288 5.04 -17.11 25.76
N VAL A 289 5.63 -18.17 26.31
CA VAL A 289 5.55 -18.57 27.71
C VAL A 289 6.85 -18.20 28.40
N TYR A 290 6.74 -17.51 29.53
CA TYR A 290 7.85 -17.04 30.35
C TYR A 290 7.96 -17.82 31.65
N SER A 291 9.14 -17.83 32.25
CA SER A 291 9.40 -18.38 33.58
C SER A 291 10.29 -17.42 34.37
N PRO A 292 10.00 -17.22 35.68
CA PRO A 292 10.88 -16.51 36.60
C PRO A 292 12.25 -17.17 36.78
#